data_AF-A0A9P5XUV0-F1
#
_entry.id   AF-A0A9P5XUV0-F1
#
_cell.length_a   1.000
_cell.length_b   1.000
_cell.length_c   1.000
_cell.angle_alpha   90.00
_cell.angle_beta   90.00
_cell.angle_gamma   90.00
#
_symmetry.space_group_name_H-M   'P 1'
#
loop_
_entity.id
_entity.type
_entity.pdbx_description
1 polymer ?
#
loop_
_entity_poly.entity_id
_entity_poly.type
_entity_poly.pdbx_seq_one_letter_code
_entity_poly.pdbx_strand_id
1 'polypeptide(L)'
;GELEHKTPKKWYLRTSRKNFVQQITQIERRQSRICKIRSTLNRERNNPSTGMRDIDEPSDIDPLVCYHIGKTQNNPVHIPSFLQANAWDPSLKGFLPMLKNHLLFRIQKILCVAPNLEVPGYTTGACLIFFQGDRIYQHAMIRFNYTTYDIRRVQDIVNPGTSHCNVMLLSGEATIQSPSTKALHPSLNVPPHPYIYAKVLGIYHVNVIYTGPG
;
A
#
# COMPACT_ATOMS: atom_id res chain seq x y z
N GLY A 1 30.51 10.92 -25.30
CA GLY A 1 31.86 10.80 -25.89
C GLY A 1 32.31 12.08 -26.58
N GLU A 2 32.19 12.19 -27.91
CA GLU A 2 32.81 13.30 -28.67
C GLU A 2 31.90 14.53 -28.93
N LEU A 3 30.59 14.44 -28.67
CA LEU A 3 29.62 15.52 -28.94
C LEU A 3 29.11 16.24 -27.69
N GLU A 4 29.34 15.70 -26.49
CA GLU A 4 28.79 16.23 -25.23
C GLU A 4 29.45 17.54 -24.77
N HIS A 5 30.65 17.87 -25.25
CA HIS A 5 31.28 19.17 -24.96
C HIS A 5 30.73 20.33 -25.82
N LYS A 6 29.96 20.05 -26.88
CA LYS A 6 29.36 21.09 -27.73
C LYS A 6 28.11 21.70 -27.10
N THR A 7 27.40 20.95 -26.25
CA THR A 7 26.15 21.38 -25.62
C THR A 7 26.38 22.45 -24.53
N PRO A 8 27.32 22.31 -23.57
CA PRO A 8 27.62 23.37 -22.61
C PRO A 8 28.10 24.66 -23.27
N LYS A 9 28.92 24.58 -24.33
CA LYS A 9 29.40 25.75 -25.07
C LYS A 9 28.28 26.53 -25.75
N LYS A 10 27.28 25.84 -26.33
CA LYS A 10 26.08 26.47 -26.89
C LYS A 10 25.18 27.07 -25.79
N TRP A 11 25.09 26.43 -24.63
CA TRP A 11 24.30 26.95 -23.50
C TRP A 11 24.93 28.18 -22.85
N TYR A 12 26.26 28.24 -22.78
CA TYR A 12 26.99 29.38 -22.25
C TYR A 12 26.62 30.70 -22.97
N LEU A 13 26.45 30.67 -24.29
CA LEU A 13 25.98 31.82 -25.09
C LEU A 13 24.58 32.34 -24.69
N ARG A 14 23.79 31.51 -24.01
CA ARG A 14 22.43 31.83 -23.54
C ARG A 14 22.37 32.24 -22.07
N THR A 15 23.53 32.39 -21.42
CA THR A 15 23.64 32.85 -20.03
C THR A 15 24.02 34.33 -19.98
N SER A 16 23.75 34.98 -18.86
CA SER A 16 24.20 36.37 -18.62
C SER A 16 25.71 36.49 -18.35
N ARG A 17 26.47 35.40 -18.48
CA ARG A 17 27.92 35.26 -18.22
C ARG A 17 28.36 35.56 -16.78
N LYS A 18 27.44 35.91 -15.87
CA LYS A 18 27.64 36.01 -14.42
C LYS A 18 27.06 34.78 -13.74
N ASN A 19 27.82 34.11 -12.87
CA ASN A 19 27.41 32.84 -12.22
C ASN A 19 26.87 31.80 -13.20
N PHE A 20 27.52 31.67 -14.37
CA PHE A 20 27.04 30.92 -15.52
C PHE A 20 26.88 29.41 -15.25
N VAL A 21 27.62 28.85 -14.29
CA VAL A 21 27.52 27.43 -13.92
C VAL A 21 26.11 27.08 -13.45
N GLN A 22 25.54 27.87 -12.54
CA GLN A 22 24.17 27.65 -12.04
C GLN A 22 23.13 27.78 -13.16
N GLN A 23 23.31 28.76 -14.06
CA GLN A 23 22.41 28.97 -15.19
C GLN A 23 22.48 27.81 -16.21
N ILE A 24 23.68 27.29 -16.48
CA ILE A 24 23.87 26.12 -17.33
C ILE A 24 23.18 24.90 -16.72
N THR A 25 23.34 24.65 -15.42
CA THR A 25 22.67 23.54 -14.74
C THR A 25 21.15 23.67 -14.77
N GLN A 26 20.61 24.88 -14.68
CA GLN A 26 19.17 25.11 -14.83
C GLN A 26 18.68 24.84 -16.26
N ILE A 27 19.43 25.26 -17.29
CA ILE A 27 19.13 24.99 -18.69
C ILE A 27 19.12 23.47 -18.94
N GLU A 28 20.14 22.76 -18.45
CA GLU A 28 20.25 21.31 -18.55
C GLU A 28 19.05 20.61 -17.89
N ARG A 29 18.74 20.95 -16.63
CA ARG A 29 17.59 20.39 -15.90
C ARG A 29 16.27 20.64 -16.62
N ARG A 30 16.09 21.84 -17.20
CA ARG A 30 14.88 22.20 -17.96
C ARG A 30 14.78 21.38 -19.24
N GLN A 31 15.88 21.21 -19.99
CA GLN A 31 15.89 20.39 -21.20
C GLN A 31 15.65 18.92 -20.90
N SER A 32 16.27 18.38 -19.85
CA SER A 32 16.05 16.99 -19.41
C SER A 32 14.59 16.75 -19.00
N ARG A 33 13.95 17.70 -18.31
CA ARG A 33 12.51 17.62 -17.99
C ARG A 33 11.64 17.64 -19.24
N ILE A 34 11.90 18.55 -20.18
CA ILE A 34 11.14 18.64 -21.45
C ILE A 34 11.32 17.34 -22.27
N CYS A 35 12.52 16.78 -22.32
CA CYS A 35 12.77 15.51 -23.02
C CYS A 35 12.02 14.35 -22.37
N LYS A 36 11.98 14.28 -21.03
CA LYS A 36 11.17 13.29 -20.31
C LYS A 36 9.68 13.42 -20.66
N ILE A 37 9.12 14.63 -20.61
CA ILE A 37 7.71 14.89 -20.97
C ILE A 37 7.42 14.47 -22.42
N ARG A 38 8.31 14.80 -23.36
CA ARG A 38 8.16 14.40 -24.76
C ARG A 38 8.24 12.88 -24.94
N SER A 39 9.12 12.20 -24.21
CA SER A 39 9.24 10.74 -24.26
C SER A 39 7.98 10.03 -23.74
N THR A 40 7.36 10.55 -22.68
CA THR A 40 6.08 10.04 -22.16
C THR A 40 4.93 10.26 -23.15
N LEU A 41 4.83 11.46 -23.73
CA LEU A 41 3.79 11.77 -24.73
C LEU A 41 3.94 10.95 -26.02
N ASN A 42 5.17 10.75 -26.50
CA ASN A 42 5.41 9.93 -27.70
C ASN A 42 5.15 8.44 -27.45
N ARG A 43 5.42 7.94 -26.23
CA ARG A 43 5.04 6.58 -25.82
C ARG A 43 3.52 6.40 -25.79
N GLU A 44 2.78 7.44 -25.42
CA GLU A 44 1.31 7.42 -25.43
C GLU A 44 0.74 7.50 -26.85
N ARG A 45 1.40 8.24 -27.75
CA ARG A 45 0.97 8.42 -29.15
C ARG A 45 1.26 7.22 -30.05
N ASN A 46 2.32 6.45 -29.79
CA ASN A 46 2.78 5.38 -30.69
C ASN A 46 2.22 3.98 -30.38
N ASN A 47 1.43 3.81 -29.30
CA ASN A 47 0.77 2.54 -28.97
C ASN A 47 -0.76 2.73 -28.83
N PRO A 48 -1.55 2.67 -29.92
CA PRO A 48 -3.00 2.75 -29.85
C PRO A 48 -3.69 1.39 -29.54
N SER A 49 -2.93 0.32 -29.25
CA SER A 49 -3.50 -1.03 -29.16
C SER A 49 -2.78 -1.91 -28.15
N THR A 50 -3.07 -1.71 -26.87
CA THR A 50 -3.07 -2.76 -25.84
C THR A 50 -3.94 -2.24 -24.69
N GLY A 51 -5.14 -2.81 -24.57
CA GLY A 51 -6.03 -2.56 -23.45
C GLY A 51 -5.37 -3.07 -22.16
N MET A 52 -5.04 -2.14 -21.27
CA MET A 52 -4.95 -2.28 -19.81
C MET A 52 -4.25 -1.02 -19.31
N ARG A 53 -5.05 0.03 -19.10
CA ARG A 53 -4.66 1.14 -18.23
C ARG A 53 -5.72 1.24 -17.13
N ASP A 54 -5.62 0.34 -16.16
CA ASP A 54 -5.86 0.70 -14.76
C ASP A 54 -4.65 1.52 -14.28
N ILE A 55 -4.34 2.60 -14.99
CA ILE A 55 -3.57 3.68 -14.43
C ILE A 55 -4.66 4.64 -14.02
N ASP A 56 -5.13 4.48 -12.78
CA ASP A 56 -5.55 5.64 -12.01
C ASP A 56 -4.40 6.64 -12.18
N GLU A 57 -4.62 7.59 -13.08
CA GLU A 57 -4.14 8.95 -12.99
C GLU A 57 -4.15 9.35 -11.51
N PRO A 58 -3.16 10.09 -10.98
CA PRO A 58 -3.20 10.57 -9.61
C PRO A 58 -4.36 11.57 -9.51
N SER A 59 -5.56 11.04 -9.46
CA SER A 59 -6.78 11.70 -9.09
C SER A 59 -6.49 12.22 -7.69
N ASP A 60 -6.68 13.53 -7.55
CA ASP A 60 -6.55 14.30 -6.32
C ASP A 60 -6.70 13.41 -5.09
N ILE A 61 -5.55 13.06 -4.51
CA ILE A 61 -5.51 12.15 -3.38
C ILE A 61 -6.14 12.91 -2.23
N ASP A 62 -7.39 12.54 -1.90
CA ASP A 62 -8.04 12.97 -0.68
C ASP A 62 -7.04 12.74 0.47
N PRO A 63 -6.59 13.81 1.14
CA PRO A 63 -5.53 13.74 2.13
C PRO A 63 -5.91 12.92 3.36
N LEU A 64 -7.18 12.54 3.53
CA LEU A 64 -7.63 11.64 4.59
C LEU A 64 -7.51 10.16 4.24
N VAL A 65 -7.25 9.81 2.97
CA VAL A 65 -7.14 8.41 2.54
C VAL A 65 -5.78 7.85 2.94
N CYS A 66 -5.77 6.91 3.89
CA CYS A 66 -4.55 6.30 4.43
C CYS A 66 -3.85 5.36 3.42
N TYR A 67 -4.59 4.71 2.52
CA TYR A 67 -4.03 3.81 1.53
C TYR A 67 -4.89 3.72 0.26
N HIS A 68 -4.27 3.35 -0.85
CA HIS A 68 -4.90 3.11 -2.14
C HIS A 68 -4.63 1.67 -2.61
N ILE A 69 -5.71 1.00 -3.00
CA ILE A 69 -5.72 -0.34 -3.57
C ILE A 69 -6.61 -0.32 -4.81
N GLY A 70 -6.32 -1.16 -5.80
CA GLY A 70 -7.17 -1.30 -6.98
C GLY A 70 -8.61 -1.63 -6.59
N LYS A 71 -9.58 -1.08 -7.31
CA LYS A 71 -11.01 -1.39 -7.13
C LYS A 71 -11.53 -2.38 -8.17
N THR A 72 -10.67 -2.80 -9.11
CA THR A 72 -11.04 -3.70 -10.18
C THR A 72 -11.24 -5.12 -9.67
N GLN A 73 -12.25 -5.77 -10.22
CA GLN A 73 -12.69 -7.11 -9.83
C GLN A 73 -12.25 -8.19 -10.84
N ASN A 74 -11.26 -7.86 -11.68
CA ASN A 74 -10.84 -8.67 -12.81
C ASN A 74 -10.10 -9.95 -12.42
N ASN A 75 -9.58 -10.02 -11.18
CA ASN A 75 -8.87 -11.19 -10.67
C ASN A 75 -9.60 -11.79 -9.45
N PRO A 76 -10.75 -12.46 -9.66
CA PRO A 76 -11.51 -13.09 -8.58
C PRO A 76 -10.86 -14.40 -8.11
N VAL A 77 -10.80 -14.57 -6.80
CA VAL A 77 -10.36 -15.77 -6.10
C VAL A 77 -11.52 -16.29 -5.26
N HIS A 78 -11.99 -17.50 -5.56
CA HIS A 78 -13.05 -18.16 -4.80
C HIS A 78 -12.49 -18.66 -3.45
N ILE A 79 -13.02 -18.14 -2.34
CA ILE A 79 -12.44 -18.32 -1.00
C ILE A 79 -12.38 -19.80 -0.59
N PRO A 80 -13.46 -20.60 -0.67
CA PRO A 80 -13.42 -22.01 -0.26
C PRO A 80 -12.39 -22.82 -1.05
N SER A 81 -12.36 -22.66 -2.37
CA SER A 81 -11.42 -23.38 -3.24
C SER A 81 -9.97 -22.98 -2.96
N PHE A 82 -9.73 -21.69 -2.72
CA PHE A 82 -8.41 -21.18 -2.36
C PHE A 82 -7.91 -21.76 -1.03
N LEU A 83 -8.78 -21.83 -0.01
CA LEU A 83 -8.42 -22.41 1.29
C LEU A 83 -8.19 -23.91 1.21
N GLN A 84 -8.98 -24.62 0.40
CA GLN A 84 -8.80 -26.05 0.19
C GLN A 84 -7.48 -26.35 -0.53
N ALA A 85 -7.15 -25.59 -1.57
CA ALA A 85 -5.90 -25.76 -2.33
C ALA A 85 -4.66 -25.50 -1.46
N ASN A 86 -4.76 -24.60 -0.48
CA ASN A 86 -3.67 -24.20 0.39
C ASN A 86 -3.85 -24.69 1.84
N ALA A 87 -4.54 -25.82 2.05
CA ALA A 87 -4.83 -26.34 3.39
C ALA A 87 -3.56 -26.65 4.23
N TRP A 88 -2.43 -26.86 3.56
CA TRP A 88 -1.14 -27.16 4.19
C TRP A 88 -0.34 -25.91 4.58
N ASP A 89 -0.76 -24.71 4.17
CA ASP A 89 -0.07 -23.45 4.46
C ASP A 89 -0.37 -22.99 5.90
N PRO A 90 0.65 -22.91 6.79
CA PRO A 90 0.46 -22.40 8.15
C PRO A 90 -0.11 -20.97 8.20
N SER A 91 0.16 -20.16 7.18
CA SER A 91 -0.26 -18.75 7.09
C SER A 91 -1.77 -18.61 6.90
N LEU A 92 -2.44 -19.65 6.42
CA LEU A 92 -3.88 -19.66 6.14
C LEU A 92 -4.69 -20.40 7.21
N LYS A 93 -4.04 -20.88 8.27
CA LYS A 93 -4.71 -21.55 9.39
C LYS A 93 -5.66 -20.58 10.09
N GLY A 94 -6.96 -20.90 10.06
CA GLY A 94 -7.99 -20.04 10.66
C GLY A 94 -8.27 -18.75 9.90
N PHE A 95 -7.83 -18.64 8.63
CA PHE A 95 -7.94 -17.44 7.82
C PHE A 95 -9.36 -16.85 7.78
N LEU A 96 -10.37 -17.67 7.49
CA LEU A 96 -11.74 -17.19 7.27
C LEU A 96 -12.40 -16.64 8.55
N PRO A 97 -12.36 -17.35 9.70
CA PRO A 97 -12.79 -16.78 10.98
C PRO A 97 -12.06 -15.49 11.34
N MET A 98 -10.72 -15.44 11.18
CA MET A 98 -9.93 -14.24 11.49
C MET A 98 -10.29 -13.06 10.57
N LEU A 99 -10.49 -13.32 9.28
CA LEU A 99 -10.89 -12.32 8.30
C LEU A 99 -12.26 -11.74 8.65
N LYS A 100 -13.26 -12.60 8.94
CA LYS A 100 -14.59 -12.14 9.34
C LYS A 100 -14.55 -11.31 10.62
N ASN A 101 -13.81 -11.75 11.63
CA ASN A 101 -13.66 -10.98 12.87
C ASN A 101 -12.99 -9.61 12.63
N HIS A 102 -11.96 -9.57 11.78
CA HIS A 102 -11.28 -8.32 11.41
C HIS A 102 -12.24 -7.35 10.71
N LEU A 103 -13.01 -7.84 9.74
CA LEU A 103 -13.97 -7.03 8.99
C LEU A 103 -15.10 -6.54 9.90
N LEU A 104 -15.59 -7.38 10.82
CA LEU A 104 -16.62 -6.99 11.79
C LEU A 104 -16.17 -5.81 12.62
N PHE A 105 -14.98 -5.91 13.22
CA PHE A 105 -14.39 -4.84 14.01
C PHE A 105 -14.25 -3.54 13.20
N ARG A 106 -13.81 -3.64 11.94
CA ARG A 106 -13.69 -2.47 11.05
C ARG A 106 -15.05 -1.84 10.74
N ILE A 107 -16.07 -2.64 10.45
CA ILE A 107 -17.42 -2.16 10.12
C ILE A 107 -18.07 -1.52 11.35
N GLN A 108 -17.99 -2.15 12.52
CA GLN A 108 -18.50 -1.59 13.78
C GLN A 108 -17.85 -0.24 14.10
N LYS A 109 -16.54 -0.12 13.87
CA LYS A 109 -15.82 1.15 14.04
C LYS A 109 -16.32 2.24 13.08
N ILE A 110 -16.71 1.89 11.85
CA ILE A 110 -17.28 2.83 10.89
C ILE A 110 -18.71 3.24 11.29
N LEU A 111 -19.50 2.28 11.78
CA LEU A 111 -20.88 2.52 12.21
C LEU A 111 -20.99 3.19 13.60
N CYS A 112 -19.86 3.43 14.29
CA CYS A 112 -19.82 3.95 15.66
C CYS A 112 -20.64 3.10 16.67
N VAL A 113 -20.86 1.83 16.36
CA VAL A 113 -21.57 0.88 17.24
C VAL A 113 -20.63 0.49 18.36
N ALA A 114 -21.04 0.66 19.61
CA ALA A 114 -20.25 0.25 20.76
C ALA A 114 -19.91 -1.27 20.65
N PRO A 115 -18.67 -1.69 20.96
CA PRO A 115 -18.22 -3.08 20.80
C PRO A 115 -19.00 -4.10 21.65
N ASN A 116 -19.90 -3.64 22.52
CA ASN A 116 -20.62 -4.42 23.52
C ASN A 116 -22.12 -4.53 23.25
N LEU A 117 -22.59 -4.25 22.02
CA LEU A 117 -23.96 -4.65 21.65
C LEU A 117 -23.99 -6.16 21.45
N GLU A 118 -24.16 -6.88 22.55
CA GLU A 118 -24.62 -8.25 22.57
C GLU A 118 -25.90 -8.31 21.74
N VAL A 119 -25.78 -8.77 20.50
CA VAL A 119 -26.94 -9.03 19.65
C VAL A 119 -27.72 -10.17 20.33
N PRO A 120 -28.97 -9.95 20.76
CA PRO A 120 -29.73 -10.98 21.45
C PRO A 120 -30.09 -12.08 20.44
N GLY A 121 -29.41 -13.22 20.54
CA GLY A 121 -29.77 -14.44 19.82
C GLY A 121 -28.60 -15.02 19.02
N TYR A 122 -28.00 -16.09 19.57
CA TYR A 122 -27.27 -17.23 18.96
C TYR A 122 -26.35 -17.04 17.72
N THR A 123 -26.16 -15.83 17.22
CA THR A 123 -25.40 -15.54 16.01
C THR A 123 -24.00 -15.11 16.44
N THR A 124 -23.06 -16.05 16.34
CA THR A 124 -21.63 -15.74 16.43
C THR A 124 -21.34 -14.57 15.47
N GLY A 125 -20.56 -13.55 15.87
CA GLY A 125 -20.31 -12.36 15.04
C GLY A 125 -19.84 -12.64 13.61
N ALA A 126 -19.26 -13.82 13.36
CA ALA A 126 -18.89 -14.33 12.03
C ALA A 126 -20.10 -14.65 11.10
N CYS A 127 -21.31 -14.79 11.63
CA CYS A 127 -22.53 -15.02 10.85
C CYS A 127 -23.13 -13.72 10.30
N LEU A 128 -22.68 -12.56 10.76
CA LEU A 128 -23.20 -11.25 10.32
C LEU A 128 -22.55 -10.74 9.03
N ILE A 129 -21.52 -11.44 8.54
CA ILE A 129 -20.66 -11.04 7.43
C ILE A 129 -20.76 -12.06 6.31
N PHE A 130 -21.20 -11.56 5.16
CA PHE A 130 -21.29 -12.32 3.91
C PHE A 130 -20.37 -11.72 2.85
N PHE A 131 -19.64 -12.59 2.17
CA PHE A 131 -18.78 -12.20 1.06
C PHE A 131 -19.59 -12.26 -0.24
N GLN A 132 -19.59 -11.19 -1.02
CA GLN A 132 -20.33 -11.17 -2.27
C GLN A 132 -19.77 -12.22 -3.24
N GLY A 133 -20.57 -13.25 -3.53
CA GLY A 133 -20.19 -14.34 -4.43
C GLY A 133 -19.05 -15.21 -3.94
N ASP A 134 -18.79 -15.25 -2.63
CA ASP A 134 -17.71 -16.02 -1.98
C ASP A 134 -16.32 -15.77 -2.60
N ARG A 135 -16.10 -14.52 -3.04
CA ARG A 135 -14.88 -14.11 -3.75
C ARG A 135 -14.15 -13.01 -3.01
N ILE A 136 -12.83 -13.10 -3.05
CA ILE A 136 -11.91 -11.99 -2.82
C ILE A 136 -11.24 -11.66 -4.15
N TYR A 137 -10.75 -10.43 -4.30
CA TYR A 137 -10.15 -9.97 -5.54
C TYR A 137 -8.71 -9.58 -5.29
N GLN A 138 -7.80 -10.24 -5.99
CA GLN A 138 -6.36 -10.10 -5.77
C GLN A 138 -5.78 -8.93 -6.54
N HIS A 139 -4.86 -8.21 -5.89
CA HIS A 139 -4.13 -7.08 -6.45
C HIS A 139 -2.62 -7.29 -6.40
N ALA A 140 -1.93 -6.72 -7.38
CA ALA A 140 -0.48 -6.78 -7.47
C ALA A 140 0.21 -5.82 -6.49
N MET A 141 -0.44 -4.71 -6.11
CA MET A 141 0.19 -3.68 -5.30
C MET A 141 -0.82 -2.87 -4.48
N ILE A 142 -0.33 -2.28 -3.39
CA ILE A 142 -1.02 -1.32 -2.52
C ILE A 142 -0.08 -0.14 -2.27
N ARG A 143 -0.66 1.06 -2.13
CA ARG A 143 0.08 2.29 -1.80
C ARG A 143 -0.39 2.83 -0.46
N PHE A 144 0.54 3.16 0.44
CA PHE A 144 0.24 3.79 1.73
C PHE A 144 0.65 5.25 1.68
N ASN A 145 -0.28 6.15 2.00
CA ASN A 145 -0.01 7.58 2.07
C ASN A 145 0.51 7.93 3.47
N TYR A 146 1.59 8.69 3.55
CA TYR A 146 2.10 9.21 4.81
C TYR A 146 2.65 10.63 4.64
N THR A 147 2.72 11.35 5.77
CA THR A 147 3.33 12.68 5.82
C THR A 147 4.73 12.59 6.40
N THR A 148 5.69 13.21 5.73
CA THR A 148 7.04 13.37 6.28
C THR A 148 7.08 14.53 7.27
N TYR A 149 8.16 14.63 8.05
CA TYR A 149 8.39 15.71 9.02
C TYR A 149 8.24 17.11 8.39
N ASP A 150 8.67 17.27 7.14
CA ASP A 150 8.56 18.53 6.38
C ASP A 150 7.14 18.79 5.84
N ILE A 151 6.11 18.09 6.36
CA ILE A 151 4.69 18.20 5.97
C ILE A 151 4.49 17.89 4.47
N ARG A 152 5.35 17.06 3.90
CA ARG A 152 5.20 16.60 2.51
C ARG A 152 4.44 15.29 2.49
N ARG A 153 3.56 15.13 1.52
CA ARG A 153 2.86 13.86 1.28
C ARG A 153 3.74 12.95 0.43
N VAL A 154 3.96 11.74 0.90
CA VAL A 154 4.74 10.69 0.23
C VAL A 154 3.95 9.38 0.26
N GLN A 155 4.34 8.44 -0.59
CA GLN A 155 3.70 7.14 -0.71
C GLN A 155 4.72 6.00 -0.62
N ASP A 156 4.39 5.00 0.19
CA ASP A 156 5.09 3.72 0.21
C ASP A 156 4.33 2.69 -0.62
N ILE A 157 5.05 1.92 -1.43
CA ILE A 157 4.47 0.92 -2.32
C ILE A 157 4.86 -0.46 -1.84
N VAL A 158 3.86 -1.33 -1.68
CA VAL A 158 4.08 -2.75 -1.37
C VAL A 158 3.59 -3.59 -2.54
N ASN A 159 4.45 -4.49 -3.02
CA ASN A 159 4.15 -5.44 -4.08
C ASN A 159 4.67 -6.84 -3.68
N PRO A 160 3.77 -7.80 -3.35
CA PRO A 160 4.12 -9.15 -2.94
C PRO A 160 4.98 -9.94 -3.93
N GLY A 161 4.89 -9.62 -5.23
CA GLY A 161 5.65 -10.28 -6.29
C GLY A 161 7.08 -9.76 -6.49
N THR A 162 7.53 -8.80 -5.66
CA THR A 162 8.85 -8.17 -5.79
C THR A 162 9.62 -8.20 -4.46
N SER A 163 10.85 -7.68 -4.45
CA SER A 163 11.61 -7.46 -3.20
C SER A 163 10.94 -6.44 -2.26
N HIS A 164 10.03 -5.60 -2.76
CA HIS A 164 9.25 -4.63 -1.98
C HIS A 164 7.99 -5.26 -1.37
N CYS A 165 8.12 -6.42 -0.74
CA CYS A 165 7.02 -7.16 -0.09
C CYS A 165 7.11 -7.19 1.45
N ASN A 166 8.20 -6.70 2.03
CA ASN A 166 8.40 -6.70 3.48
C ASN A 166 7.90 -5.38 4.08
N VAL A 167 7.23 -5.47 5.23
CA VAL A 167 6.67 -4.33 5.97
C VAL A 167 7.16 -4.36 7.41
N MET A 168 7.26 -3.17 8.00
CA MET A 168 7.60 -2.96 9.39
C MET A 168 6.42 -2.29 10.10
N LEU A 169 6.03 -2.85 11.24
CA LEU A 169 4.89 -2.42 12.05
C LEU A 169 5.38 -2.05 13.44
N LEU A 170 4.71 -1.10 14.10
CA LEU A 170 5.00 -0.81 15.50
C LEU A 170 4.53 -1.97 16.38
N SER A 171 5.40 -2.49 17.23
CA SER A 171 5.02 -3.47 18.25
C SER A 171 4.19 -2.79 19.32
N GLY A 172 2.98 -3.31 19.59
CA GLY A 172 2.10 -2.75 20.62
C GLY A 172 2.72 -2.77 22.04
N GLU A 173 3.72 -3.61 22.26
CA GLU A 173 4.45 -3.75 23.53
C GLU A 173 5.43 -2.59 23.79
N ALA A 174 5.86 -1.88 22.75
CA ALA A 174 6.78 -0.73 22.90
C ALA A 174 6.15 0.47 23.62
N THR A 175 4.82 0.48 23.73
CA THR A 175 4.06 1.50 24.48
C THR A 175 3.97 1.20 25.98
N ILE A 176 4.33 -0.01 26.41
CA ILE A 176 4.38 -0.38 27.81
C ILE A 176 5.85 -0.33 28.25
N GLN A 177 6.35 0.88 28.46
CA GLN A 177 7.37 1.08 29.49
C GLN A 177 6.73 0.81 30.85
N SER A 178 6.44 -0.46 31.14
CA SER A 178 6.25 -0.94 32.51
C SER A 178 7.45 -1.84 32.82
N PRO A 179 8.10 -1.71 33.98
CA PRO A 179 9.28 -2.50 34.36
C PRO A 179 9.00 -4.01 34.59
N SER A 180 7.91 -4.57 34.04
CA SER A 180 7.41 -5.88 34.46
C SER A 180 6.71 -6.62 33.32
N THR A 181 7.46 -7.02 32.30
CA THR A 181 7.05 -8.17 31.49
C THR A 181 8.23 -9.09 31.38
N LYS A 182 8.19 -10.12 32.23
CA LYS A 182 9.23 -11.13 32.41
C LYS A 182 9.57 -11.73 31.05
N ALA A 183 10.83 -11.60 30.67
CA ALA A 183 11.39 -12.24 29.50
C ALA A 183 11.08 -13.74 29.53
N LEU A 184 10.46 -14.25 28.47
CA LEU A 184 10.34 -15.68 28.18
C LEU A 184 11.70 -16.25 27.73
N HIS A 185 12.78 -15.94 28.44
CA HIS A 185 14.06 -16.66 28.43
C HIS A 185 14.98 -16.02 29.49
N PRO A 186 15.43 -16.75 30.54
CA PRO A 186 16.23 -16.16 31.61
C PRO A 186 17.66 -15.74 31.21
N SER A 187 18.07 -15.90 29.95
CA SER A 187 19.49 -15.82 29.55
C SER A 187 19.86 -14.65 28.62
N LEU A 188 18.93 -13.80 28.18
CA LEU A 188 19.28 -12.58 27.45
C LEU A 188 18.36 -11.42 27.87
N ASN A 189 18.91 -10.52 28.69
CA ASN A 189 18.34 -9.19 28.99
C ASN A 189 18.40 -8.30 27.74
N VAL A 190 17.64 -8.63 26.70
CA VAL A 190 17.48 -7.77 25.51
C VAL A 190 16.10 -7.14 25.58
N PRO A 191 15.99 -5.80 25.63
CA PRO A 191 14.69 -5.14 25.60
C PRO A 191 13.94 -5.53 24.31
N PRO A 192 12.62 -5.77 24.38
CA PRO A 192 11.84 -6.17 23.21
C PRO A 192 11.94 -5.09 22.13
N HIS A 193 12.20 -5.54 20.89
CA HIS A 193 12.39 -4.64 19.78
C HIS A 193 11.08 -3.86 19.48
N PRO A 194 11.13 -2.54 19.25
CA PRO A 194 9.92 -1.73 19.11
C PRO A 194 9.12 -1.99 17.84
N TYR A 195 9.68 -2.74 16.89
CA TYR A 195 9.05 -3.04 15.61
C TYR A 195 8.87 -4.54 15.37
N ILE A 196 7.77 -4.88 14.70
CA ILE A 196 7.45 -6.20 14.16
C ILE A 196 7.70 -6.16 12.66
N TYR A 197 8.29 -7.23 12.12
CA TYR A 197 8.53 -7.38 10.69
C TYR A 197 7.60 -8.44 10.12
N ALA A 198 7.02 -8.17 8.96
CA ALA A 198 6.16 -9.11 8.26
C ALA A 198 6.45 -9.10 6.76
N LYS A 199 6.19 -10.24 6.12
CA LYS A 199 6.22 -10.35 4.66
C LYS A 199 4.78 -10.42 4.16
N VAL A 200 4.44 -9.55 3.21
CA VAL A 200 3.13 -9.53 2.57
C VAL A 200 3.10 -10.62 1.50
N LEU A 201 2.21 -11.59 1.67
CA LEU A 201 2.06 -12.73 0.74
C LEU A 201 1.08 -12.43 -0.39
N GLY A 202 0.10 -11.58 -0.15
CA GLY A 202 -0.91 -11.22 -1.12
C GLY A 202 -1.69 -10.00 -0.65
N ILE A 203 -2.26 -9.29 -1.62
CA ILE A 203 -3.10 -8.11 -1.38
C ILE A 203 -4.46 -8.44 -1.98
N TYR A 204 -5.50 -8.29 -1.18
CA TYR A 204 -6.86 -8.61 -1.58
C TYR A 204 -7.80 -7.49 -1.14
N HIS A 205 -8.82 -7.22 -1.96
CA HIS A 205 -10.02 -6.53 -1.49
C HIS A 205 -11.21 -7.48 -1.58
N VAL A 206 -12.26 -7.15 -0.85
CA VAL A 206 -13.46 -7.97 -0.77
C VAL A 206 -14.69 -7.08 -0.62
N ASN A 207 -15.76 -7.46 -1.31
CA ASN A 207 -17.07 -6.83 -1.14
C ASN A 207 -17.83 -7.60 -0.07
N VAL A 208 -18.32 -6.87 0.93
CA VAL A 208 -18.90 -7.46 2.14
C VAL A 208 -20.29 -6.90 2.35
N ILE A 209 -21.22 -7.77 2.72
CA ILE A 209 -22.56 -7.42 3.19
C ILE A 209 -22.60 -7.69 4.70
N TYR A 210 -22.96 -6.67 5.47
CA TYR A 210 -23.17 -6.76 6.92
C TYR A 210 -24.68 -6.74 7.20
N THR A 211 -25.16 -7.73 7.96
CA THR A 211 -26.58 -7.91 8.30
C THR A 211 -26.87 -7.77 9.79
N GLY A 212 -25.92 -7.24 10.56
CA GLY A 212 -26.12 -7.01 11.99
C GLY A 212 -26.83 -5.68 12.27
N PRO A 213 -27.16 -5.40 13.55
CA PRO A 213 -27.74 -4.12 13.94
C PRO A 213 -26.73 -2.99 13.68
N GLY A 214 -27.26 -1.83 13.29
CA GLY A 214 -26.52 -0.62 12.97
C GLY A 214 -27.35 0.61 13.31
#